data_AF-K1U4V4-F1
#
_entry.id   AF-K1U4V4-F1
#
_cell.length_a   1.000
_cell.length_b   1.000
_cell.length_c   1.000
_cell.angle_alpha   90.00
_cell.angle_beta   90.00
_cell.angle_gamma   90.00
#
_symmetry.space_group_name_H-M   'P 1'
#
loop_
_entity.id
_entity.type
_entity.pdbx_description
1 polymer ?
#
loop_
_entity_poly.entity_id
_entity_poly.type
_entity_poly.pdbx_seq_one_letter_code
_entity_poly.pdbx_strand_id
1 'polypeptide(L)' 'RNFYKFIMARLDVKRFGLKATSRIKAFVFKFISVPAKWGRTSRQYVLNIYSCNNAYADVFQNDFG' A
#
# COMPACT_ATOMS: atom_id res chain seq x y z
N ARG A 1 10.84 -5.44 -15.95
CA ARG A 1 10.66 -4.43 -14.86
C ARG A 1 10.07 -5.15 -13.65
N ASN A 2 10.66 -5.08 -12.45
CA ASN A 2 10.15 -5.82 -11.28
C ASN A 2 9.07 -5.02 -10.53
N PHE A 3 8.19 -5.72 -9.81
CA PHE A 3 7.06 -5.11 -9.08
C PHE A 3 7.51 -4.04 -8.08
N TYR A 4 8.56 -4.32 -7.31
CA TYR A 4 9.17 -3.36 -6.38
C TYR A 4 9.55 -2.04 -7.05
N LYS A 5 10.34 -2.08 -8.14
CA LYS A 5 10.75 -0.90 -8.91
C LYS A 5 9.58 -0.24 -9.63
N PHE A 6 8.55 -1.00 -9.97
CA PHE A 6 7.32 -0.45 -10.55
C PHE A 6 6.60 0.42 -9.51
N ILE A 7 6.35 -0.11 -8.33
CA ILE A 7 5.66 0.57 -7.23
C ILE A 7 6.48 1.77 -6.73
N MET A 8 7.78 1.59 -6.49
CA MET A 8 8.70 2.66 -6.10
C MET A 8 8.72 3.86 -7.06
N ALA A 9 8.38 3.64 -8.34
CA ALA A 9 8.37 4.69 -9.35
C ALA A 9 7.00 5.32 -9.58
N ARG A 10 5.90 4.66 -9.16
CA ARG A 10 4.53 5.09 -9.41
C ARG A 10 3.87 5.72 -8.19
N LEU A 11 4.21 5.25 -6.99
CA LEU A 11 3.67 5.76 -5.74
C LEU A 11 4.60 6.80 -5.11
N ASP A 12 4.04 7.75 -4.38
CA ASP A 12 4.84 8.64 -3.53
C ASP A 12 5.29 7.90 -2.26
N VAL A 13 6.35 7.12 -2.41
CA VAL A 13 6.86 6.24 -1.35
C VAL A 13 7.44 6.99 -0.15
N LYS A 14 7.67 8.30 -0.27
CA LYS A 14 8.11 9.16 0.83
C LYS A 14 7.07 9.21 1.95
N ARG A 15 5.78 9.17 1.61
CA ARG A 15 4.67 9.14 2.58
C ARG A 15 4.66 7.87 3.44
N PHE A 16 5.34 6.82 2.99
CA PHE A 16 5.55 5.57 3.72
C PHE A 16 6.92 5.51 4.42
N GLY A 17 7.65 6.63 4.47
CA GLY A 17 8.99 6.69 5.04
C GLY A 17 10.03 5.89 4.26
N LEU A 18 9.83 5.72 2.96
CA LEU A 18 10.75 5.06 2.02
C LEU A 18 11.40 6.09 1.09
N LYS A 19 12.61 5.79 0.65
CA LYS A 19 13.32 6.54 -0.40
C LYS A 19 13.33 5.69 -1.66
N ALA A 20 13.43 6.32 -2.84
CA ALA A 20 13.54 5.59 -4.11
C ALA A 20 14.74 4.61 -4.16
N THR A 21 15.78 4.87 -3.36
CA THR A 21 16.98 4.04 -3.20
C THR A 21 16.89 3.05 -2.04
N SER A 22 15.79 3.02 -1.28
CA SER A 22 15.60 2.08 -0.17
C SER A 22 15.75 0.64 -0.65
N ARG A 23 16.23 -0.25 0.22
CA ARG A 23 16.37 -1.68 -0.12
C ARG A 23 15.02 -2.38 -0.05
N ILE A 24 14.87 -3.49 -0.76
CA ILE A 24 13.62 -4.27 -0.81
C ILE A 24 13.13 -4.69 0.58
N LYS A 25 14.04 -5.02 1.51
CA LYS A 25 13.69 -5.39 2.89
C LYS A 25 12.95 -4.26 3.62
N ALA A 26 13.41 -3.01 3.44
CA ALA A 26 12.75 -1.85 4.03
C ALA A 26 11.37 -1.62 3.39
N PHE A 27 11.26 -1.81 2.07
CA PHE A 27 9.98 -1.75 1.37
C PHE A 27 8.99 -2.80 1.88
N VAL A 28 9.41 -4.06 2.02
CA VAL A 28 8.54 -5.12 2.55
C VAL A 28 8.07 -4.76 3.94
N PHE A 29 8.97 -4.37 4.85
CA PHE A 29 8.61 -4.10 6.24
C PHE A 29 7.70 -2.87 6.40
N LYS A 30 7.98 -1.77 5.66
CA LYS A 30 7.23 -0.51 5.81
C LYS A 30 5.96 -0.43 4.98
N PHE A 31 5.92 -1.09 3.81
CA PHE A 31 4.82 -0.96 2.86
C PHE A 31 3.95 -2.22 2.79
N ILE A 32 4.54 -3.41 2.79
CA ILE A 32 3.81 -4.68 2.60
C ILE A 32 3.32 -5.28 3.91
N SER A 33 4.15 -5.27 4.96
CA SER A 33 3.88 -5.94 6.24
C SER A 33 2.89 -5.16 7.12
N VAL A 34 1.74 -4.80 6.58
CA VAL A 34 0.62 -4.18 7.30
C VAL A 34 -0.52 -5.18 7.49
N PRO A 35 -1.23 -5.17 8.64
CA PRO A 35 -2.40 -6.00 8.82
C PRO A 35 -3.49 -5.62 7.82
N ALA A 36 -3.98 -6.59 7.07
CA ALA A 36 -5.03 -6.38 6.07
C ALA A 36 -5.99 -7.57 6.00
N LYS A 37 -7.23 -7.30 5.58
CA LYS A 37 -8.29 -8.29 5.44
C LYS A 37 -9.15 -7.99 4.21
N TRP A 38 -9.33 -8.98 3.34
CA TRP A 38 -10.41 -8.93 2.35
C TRP A 38 -11.75 -9.21 3.03
N GLY A 39 -12.62 -8.22 3.06
CA GLY A 39 -14.04 -8.37 3.42
C GLY A 39 -14.89 -8.45 2.17
N ARG A 40 -16.03 -9.15 2.20
CA ARG A 40 -17.02 -9.07 1.13
C ARG A 40 -18.08 -8.06 1.54
N THR A 41 -18.22 -6.99 0.76
CA THR A 41 -19.25 -5.95 0.94
C THR A 41 -20.19 -6.01 -0.25
N SER A 42 -21.47 -6.33 -0.02
CA SER A 42 -22.47 -6.52 -1.08
C SER A 42 -21.97 -7.51 -2.18
N ARG A 43 -21.63 -6.99 -3.37
CA ARG A 43 -21.19 -7.76 -4.53
C ARG A 43 -19.68 -7.66 -4.81
N GLN A 44 -18.93 -6.97 -3.96
CA GLN A 44 -17.50 -6.71 -4.15
C GLN A 44 -16.69 -7.23 -2.96
N TYR A 45 -15.49 -7.73 -3.24
CA TYR A 45 -14.49 -7.85 -2.19
C TYR A 45 -13.90 -6.44 -1.98
N VAL A 46 -13.78 -5.98 -0.73
CA VAL A 46 -13.16 -4.71 -0.29
C VAL A 46 -11.97 -4.99 0.64
N LEU A 47 -10.79 -4.44 0.34
CA LEU A 47 -9.55 -4.70 1.08
C LEU A 47 -9.44 -3.67 2.19
N ASN A 48 -9.61 -4.13 3.43
CA ASN A 48 -9.44 -3.29 4.60
C ASN A 48 -8.00 -3.37 5.09
N ILE A 49 -7.33 -2.22 5.17
CA ILE A 49 -5.96 -2.10 5.67
C ILE A 49 -6.01 -1.41 7.03
N TYR A 50 -5.51 -2.08 8.07
CA TYR A 50 -5.55 -1.58 9.45
C TYR A 50 -4.19 -1.00 9.81
N SER A 51 -3.99 0.28 9.46
CA SER A 51 -2.77 1.02 9.75
C SER A 51 -3.12 2.41 10.27
N CYS A 52 -2.28 2.94 11.17
CA CYS A 52 -2.31 4.33 11.60
C CYS A 52 -1.66 5.29 10.59
N ASN A 53 -1.09 4.77 9.50
CA ASN A 53 -0.55 5.59 8.43
C ASN A 53 -1.64 5.99 7.43
N ASN A 54 -2.06 7.26 7.48
CA ASN A 54 -3.10 7.82 6.61
C ASN A 54 -2.73 7.77 5.11
N ALA A 55 -1.46 7.59 4.76
CA ALA A 55 -1.04 7.47 3.36
C ALA A 55 -1.69 6.27 2.64
N TYR A 56 -2.11 5.23 3.37
CA TYR A 56 -2.83 4.09 2.80
C TYR A 56 -4.25 4.43 2.32
N ALA A 57 -4.87 5.47 2.90
CA ALA A 57 -6.23 5.87 2.53
C ALA A 57 -6.28 6.42 1.11
N ASP A 58 -5.26 7.17 0.67
CA ASP A 58 -5.25 7.83 -0.64
C ASP A 58 -4.79 6.89 -1.77
N VAL A 59 -3.93 5.90 -1.46
CA VAL A 59 -3.29 5.05 -2.46
C VAL A 59 -4.22 3.97 -2.99
N PHE A 60 -5.13 3.48 -2.16
CA PHE A 60 -6.01 2.35 -2.47
C PHE A 60 -7.49 2.75 -2.49
N GLN A 61 -7.81 4.03 -2.72
CA GLN A 61 -9.20 4.45 -2.93
C GLN A 61 -9.76 3.66 -4.10
N ASN A 62 -10.80 2.88 -3.82
CA ASN A 62 -11.69 2.36 -4.84
C ASN A 62 -12.85 3.37 -4.92
N ASP A 63 -13.32 3.70 -6.13
CA ASP A 63 -14.40 4.66 -6.38
C ASP A 63 -15.78 4.30 -5.76
N PHE A 64 -15.81 3.32 -4.86
CA PHE A 64 -16.99 2.87 -4.13
C PHE A 64 -16.97 3.48 -2.72
N GLY A 65 -17.35 4.76 -2.65
CA GLY A 65 -17.78 5.45 -1.44
C GLY A 65 -19.28 5.32 -1.26
#